data_AF-A0A956ABH8-F1
#
_entry.id   AF-A0A956ABH8-F1
#
_cell.length_a   1.000
_cell.length_b   1.000
_cell.length_c   1.000
_cell.angle_alpha   90.00
_cell.angle_beta   90.00
_cell.angle_gamma   90.00
#
_symmetry.space_group_name_H-M   'P 1'
#
loop_
_entity.id
_entity.type
_entity.pdbx_description
1 polymer ?
#
loop_
_entity_poly.entity_id
_entity_poly.type
_entity_poly.pdbx_seq_one_letter_code
_entity_poly.pdbx_strand_id
1 'polypeptide(L)'
;MAATPTHPELNESEIAELRSQVSKKGMELNEKLTKLLAGKEIEIGDLDGLSIPTEKEDKRKKLKLYLDQVSFVLRRYNDGTFGHCLVTGRPIPRAILLESPWTLFHPDVPEDDRTFPPRP
;
A
#
# COMPACT_ATOMS: atom_id res chain seq x y z
N MET A 1 6.35 -10.89 23.00
CA MET A 1 6.17 -12.05 22.11
C MET A 1 6.16 -11.49 20.70
N ALA A 2 7.23 -11.69 19.93
CA ALA A 2 7.41 -11.09 18.62
C ALA A 2 6.56 -11.85 17.59
N ALA A 3 5.67 -11.15 16.89
CA ALA A 3 4.89 -11.71 15.80
C ALA A 3 5.86 -12.16 14.70
N THR A 4 6.01 -13.46 14.52
CA THR A 4 6.84 -14.07 13.49
C THR A 4 6.30 -13.67 12.12
N PRO A 5 7.13 -13.16 11.20
CA PRO A 5 6.63 -12.81 9.88
C PRO A 5 6.14 -14.06 9.16
N THR A 6 4.86 -14.07 8.78
CA THR A 6 4.20 -15.26 8.22
C THR A 6 4.48 -15.43 6.72
N HIS A 7 5.37 -14.61 6.12
CA HIS A 7 5.70 -14.72 4.70
C HIS A 7 6.81 -15.75 4.48
N PRO A 8 6.59 -16.83 3.73
CA PRO A 8 7.55 -17.94 3.59
C PRO A 8 8.84 -17.54 2.86
N GLU A 9 8.85 -16.40 2.15
CA GLU A 9 9.98 -15.98 1.31
C GLU A 9 10.70 -14.70 1.78
N LEU A 10 10.27 -14.08 2.88
CA LEU A 10 10.87 -12.82 3.36
C LEU A 10 11.45 -12.99 4.77
N ASN A 11 12.69 -12.55 4.95
CA ASN A 11 13.36 -12.53 6.25
C ASN A 11 12.90 -11.33 7.11
N GLU A 12 13.06 -11.43 8.42
CA GLU A 12 12.74 -10.34 9.37
C GLU A 12 13.45 -9.03 9.02
N SER A 13 14.70 -9.10 8.57
CA SER A 13 15.48 -7.93 8.14
C SER A 13 14.87 -7.24 6.91
N GLU A 14 14.50 -8.02 5.89
CA GLU A 14 13.86 -7.52 4.66
C GLU A 14 12.53 -6.83 5.00
N ILE A 15 11.75 -7.45 5.88
CA ILE A 15 10.46 -6.93 6.33
C ILE A 15 10.64 -5.62 7.10
N ALA A 16 11.68 -5.50 7.93
CA ALA A 16 12.00 -4.25 8.61
C ALA A 16 12.40 -3.14 7.62
N GLU A 17 13.17 -3.47 6.58
CA GLU A 17 13.54 -2.52 5.53
C GLU A 17 12.32 -2.07 4.71
N LEU A 18 11.50 -3.01 4.25
CA LEU A 18 10.29 -2.71 3.49
C LEU A 18 9.29 -1.91 4.35
N ARG A 19 9.16 -2.23 5.64
CA ARG A 19 8.37 -1.43 6.59
C ARG A 19 8.87 0.00 6.69
N SER A 20 10.19 0.20 6.78
CA SER A 20 10.81 1.53 6.82
C SER A 20 10.50 2.31 5.54
N GLN A 21 10.62 1.66 4.38
CA GLN A 21 10.29 2.25 3.08
C GLN A 21 8.82 2.66 2.99
N VAL A 22 7.90 1.76 3.38
CA VAL A 22 6.45 2.02 3.39
C VAL A 22 6.11 3.16 4.35
N SER A 23 6.73 3.20 5.53
CA SER A 23 6.52 4.28 6.50
C SER A 23 7.00 5.62 5.96
N LYS A 24 8.17 5.66 5.31
CA LYS A 24 8.70 6.87 4.69
C LYS A 24 7.77 7.37 3.59
N LYS A 25 7.33 6.49 2.69
CA LYS A 25 6.39 6.82 1.62
C LYS A 25 5.06 7.31 2.19
N GLY A 26 4.54 6.67 3.25
CA GLY A 26 3.33 7.10 3.94
C GLY A 26 3.43 8.51 4.53
N MET A 27 4.59 8.85 5.10
CA MET A 27 4.86 10.18 5.64
C MET A 27 4.92 11.24 4.52
N GLU A 28 5.60 10.95 3.41
CA GLU A 28 5.63 11.83 2.22
C GLU A 28 4.22 12.06 1.65
N LEU A 29 3.40 11.01 1.57
CA LEU A 29 2.02 11.10 1.10
C LEU A 29 1.13 11.89 2.04
N ASN A 30 1.31 11.71 3.36
CA ASN A 30 0.58 12.46 4.36
C ASN A 30 0.91 13.95 4.28
N GLU A 31 2.18 14.30 4.07
CA GLU A 31 2.60 15.68 3.88
C GLU A 31 1.98 16.29 2.61
N LYS A 32 2.00 15.54 1.51
CA LYS A 32 1.32 15.92 0.26
C LYS A 32 -0.19 16.11 0.47
N LEU A 33 -0.86 15.18 1.15
CA LEU A 33 -2.28 15.29 1.46
C LEU A 33 -2.57 16.52 2.33
N THR A 34 -1.75 16.77 3.34
CA THR A 34 -1.86 17.95 4.22
C THR A 34 -1.71 19.24 3.41
N LYS A 35 -0.76 19.30 2.48
CA LYS A 35 -0.59 20.44 1.55
C LYS A 35 -1.81 20.66 0.65
N LEU A 36 -2.43 19.60 0.11
CA LEU A 36 -3.68 19.72 -0.65
C LEU A 36 -4.87 20.16 0.19
N LEU A 37 -4.98 19.66 1.42
CA LEU A 37 -6.03 20.03 2.36
C LEU A 37 -5.89 21.52 2.74
N ALA A 38 -4.65 22.00 2.87
CA ALA A 38 -4.32 23.41 3.05
C ALA A 38 -4.50 24.26 1.78
N GLY A 39 -4.98 23.69 0.66
CA GLY A 39 -5.28 24.41 -0.57
C GLY A 39 -4.08 24.66 -1.48
N LYS A 40 -2.92 24.02 -1.25
CA LYS A 40 -1.78 24.09 -2.18
C LYS A 40 -1.92 23.05 -3.28
N GLU A 41 -1.77 23.47 -4.54
CA GLU A 41 -1.62 22.57 -5.68
C GLU A 41 -0.33 21.77 -5.55
N ILE A 42 -0.43 20.45 -5.71
CA ILE A 42 0.73 19.56 -5.80
C ILE A 42 0.53 18.61 -6.98
N GLU A 43 1.65 18.28 -7.61
CA GLU A 43 1.72 17.30 -8.68
C GLU A 43 1.71 15.88 -8.10
N ILE A 44 0.68 15.13 -8.49
CA ILE A 44 0.43 13.76 -8.03
C ILE A 44 0.81 12.76 -9.15
N GLY A 45 1.73 13.15 -10.04
CA GLY A 45 2.15 12.34 -11.20
C GLY A 45 2.73 10.97 -10.82
N ASP A 46 3.20 10.81 -9.59
CA ASP A 46 3.79 9.58 -9.06
C ASP A 46 2.77 8.51 -8.60
N LEU A 47 1.45 8.79 -8.66
CA LEU A 47 0.41 7.82 -8.23
C LEU A 47 -0.15 6.96 -9.38
N ASP A 48 0.59 6.85 -10.47
CA ASP A 48 0.17 6.15 -11.70
C ASP A 48 0.10 4.63 -11.53
N GLY A 49 0.84 4.05 -10.58
CA GLY A 49 0.83 2.61 -10.27
C GLY A 49 -0.39 2.12 -9.45
N LEU A 50 -1.45 2.91 -9.35
CA LEU A 50 -2.64 2.57 -8.55
C LEU A 50 -3.88 2.57 -9.44
N SER A 51 -4.56 1.43 -9.52
CA SER A 51 -5.89 1.24 -10.13
C SER A 51 -6.97 1.99 -9.33
N ILE A 52 -6.91 3.32 -9.30
CA ILE A 52 -7.91 4.19 -8.68
C ILE A 52 -8.60 4.95 -9.82
N PRO A 53 -9.94 4.84 -9.96
CA PRO A 53 -10.68 5.46 -11.06
C PRO A 53 -10.49 6.98 -11.10
N THR A 54 -10.33 7.49 -12.31
CA THR A 54 -9.98 8.88 -12.61
C THR A 54 -11.23 9.70 -12.90
N GLU A 55 -11.65 10.54 -11.97
CA GLU A 55 -12.41 11.74 -12.27
C GLU A 55 -11.80 12.93 -11.52
N LYS A 56 -11.71 14.08 -12.21
CA LYS A 56 -10.85 15.23 -11.90
C LYS A 56 -11.10 15.91 -10.54
N GLU A 57 -12.12 15.50 -9.79
CA GLU A 57 -12.44 16.03 -8.45
C GLU A 57 -11.80 15.25 -7.29
N ASP A 58 -11.30 14.03 -7.52
CA ASP A 58 -10.95 13.13 -6.41
C ASP A 58 -9.46 13.03 -6.08
N LYS A 59 -8.60 13.97 -6.52
CA LYS A 59 -7.15 13.97 -6.16
C LYS A 59 -6.90 13.80 -4.65
N ARG A 60 -7.69 14.50 -3.84
CA ARG A 60 -7.67 14.40 -2.37
C ARG A 60 -8.12 13.02 -1.89
N LYS A 61 -9.19 12.48 -2.46
CA LYS A 61 -9.67 11.13 -2.12
C LYS A 61 -8.68 10.06 -2.57
N LYS A 62 -8.07 10.18 -3.74
CA LYS A 62 -7.01 9.29 -4.26
C LYS A 62 -5.81 9.26 -3.31
N LEU A 63 -5.32 10.42 -2.87
CA LEU A 63 -4.26 10.50 -1.86
C LEU A 63 -4.68 9.91 -0.52
N LYS A 64 -5.92 10.16 -0.09
CA LYS A 64 -6.47 9.58 1.14
C LYS A 64 -6.55 8.06 1.06
N LEU A 65 -7.07 7.52 -0.04
CA LEU A 65 -7.14 6.08 -0.32
C LEU A 65 -5.75 5.45 -0.35
N TYR A 66 -4.78 6.13 -0.97
CA TYR A 66 -3.43 5.61 -1.02
C TYR A 66 -2.73 5.63 0.35
N LEU A 67 -2.95 6.68 1.13
CA LEU A 67 -2.49 6.73 2.53
C LEU A 67 -3.17 5.66 3.38
N ASP A 68 -4.45 5.39 3.14
CA ASP A 68 -5.19 4.33 3.81
C ASP A 68 -4.63 2.95 3.43
N GLN A 69 -4.34 2.70 2.15
CA GLN A 69 -3.64 1.50 1.68
C GLN A 69 -2.27 1.33 2.35
N VAL A 70 -1.43 2.37 2.36
CA VAL A 70 -0.11 2.32 3.02
C VAL A 70 -0.25 2.06 4.52
N SER A 71 -1.21 2.70 5.19
CA SER A 71 -1.50 2.49 6.61
C SER A 71 -2.01 1.09 6.89
N PHE A 72 -2.82 0.55 5.98
CA PHE A 72 -3.33 -0.82 6.05
C PHE A 72 -2.19 -1.84 5.93
N VAL A 73 -1.24 -1.61 5.01
CA VAL A 73 -0.03 -2.42 4.88
C VAL A 73 0.81 -2.36 6.16
N LEU A 74 1.03 -1.17 6.73
CA LEU A 74 1.74 -1.00 8.02
C LEU A 74 1.06 -1.75 9.16
N ARG A 75 -0.28 -1.76 9.19
CA ARG A 75 -1.04 -2.54 10.16
C ARG A 75 -0.79 -4.04 9.99
N ARG A 76 -0.74 -4.54 8.75
CA ARG A 76 -0.42 -5.94 8.44
C ARG A 76 1.00 -6.34 8.82
N TYR A 77 1.96 -5.43 8.69
CA TYR A 77 3.30 -5.65 9.24
C TYR A 77 3.26 -5.90 10.75
N ASN A 78 2.41 -5.18 11.48
CA ASN A 78 2.28 -5.33 12.93
C ASN A 78 1.49 -6.59 13.33
N ASP A 79 0.51 -6.98 12.50
CA ASP A 79 -0.34 -8.15 12.69
C ASP A 79 0.33 -9.47 12.25
N GLY A 80 1.45 -9.39 11.53
CA GLY A 80 2.17 -10.55 10.98
C GLY A 80 1.59 -11.07 9.65
N THR A 81 0.45 -10.55 9.21
CA THR A 81 -0.26 -10.93 7.97
C THR A 81 0.27 -10.21 6.71
N PHE A 82 1.45 -9.63 6.79
CA PHE A 82 2.10 -8.97 5.65
C PHE A 82 2.41 -9.95 4.51
N GLY A 83 2.39 -9.45 3.28
CA GLY A 83 2.67 -10.24 2.08
C GLY A 83 1.58 -11.24 1.71
N HIS A 84 0.35 -11.10 2.22
CA HIS A 84 -0.78 -11.95 1.82
C HIS A 84 -1.81 -11.15 1.01
N CYS A 85 -2.25 -11.74 -0.09
CA CYS A 85 -3.24 -11.12 -0.97
C CYS A 85 -4.59 -10.97 -0.27
N LEU A 86 -5.23 -9.80 -0.42
CA LEU A 86 -6.56 -9.53 0.13
C LEU A 86 -7.68 -10.38 -0.49
N VAL A 87 -7.56 -10.71 -1.78
CA VAL A 87 -8.60 -11.40 -2.55
C VAL A 87 -8.42 -12.92 -2.44
N THR A 88 -7.21 -13.39 -2.75
CA THR A 88 -6.95 -14.83 -2.88
C THR A 88 -6.41 -15.47 -1.61
N GLY A 89 -5.98 -14.67 -0.62
CA GLY A 89 -5.31 -15.16 0.60
C GLY A 89 -3.91 -15.75 0.36
N ARG A 90 -3.42 -15.78 -0.88
CA ARG A 90 -2.12 -16.35 -1.24
C ARG A 90 -0.96 -15.41 -0.88
N PRO A 91 0.24 -15.93 -0.57
CA PRO A 91 1.43 -15.11 -0.39
C PRO A 91 1.78 -14.38 -1.70
N ILE A 92 2.09 -13.09 -1.60
CA ILE A 92 2.49 -12.21 -2.70
C ILE A 92 3.97 -12.45 -2.97
N PRO A 93 4.38 -12.72 -4.22
CA PRO A 93 5.76 -13.06 -4.52
C PRO A 93 6.71 -11.94 -4.11
N ARG A 94 7.85 -12.31 -3.50
CA ARG A 94 8.80 -11.35 -2.93
C ARG A 94 9.26 -10.28 -3.92
N ALA A 95 9.39 -10.62 -5.21
CA ALA A 95 9.85 -9.70 -6.25
C ALA A 95 8.94 -8.46 -6.34
N ILE A 96 7.63 -8.67 -6.21
CA ILE A 96 6.65 -7.58 -6.26
C ILE A 96 6.66 -6.77 -4.98
N LEU A 97 6.88 -7.42 -3.83
CA LEU A 97 6.99 -6.70 -2.55
C LEU A 97 8.25 -5.84 -2.49
N LEU A 98 9.35 -6.28 -3.12
CA LEU A 98 10.58 -5.49 -3.26
C LEU A 98 10.39 -4.28 -4.19
N GLU A 99 9.68 -4.44 -5.30
CA GLU A 99 9.39 -3.33 -6.22
C GLU A 99 8.32 -2.37 -5.67
N SER A 100 7.31 -2.90 -4.96
CA SER A 100 6.16 -2.16 -4.46
C SER A 100 5.68 -2.76 -3.14
N PRO A 101 6.27 -2.34 -2.00
CA PRO A 101 6.00 -2.95 -0.69
C PRO A 101 4.61 -2.63 -0.13
N TRP A 102 3.87 -1.72 -0.77
CA TRP A 102 2.47 -1.40 -0.49
C TRP A 102 1.47 -2.24 -1.31
N THR A 103 1.95 -3.26 -2.04
CA THR A 103 1.10 -4.16 -2.83
C THR A 103 0.24 -5.02 -1.92
N LEU A 104 -1.07 -5.02 -2.18
CA LEU A 104 -2.07 -5.80 -1.44
C LEU A 104 -2.64 -6.99 -2.24
N PHE A 105 -2.33 -7.06 -3.53
CA PHE A 105 -2.91 -8.00 -4.46
C PHE A 105 -1.83 -8.88 -5.08
N HIS A 106 -2.16 -10.16 -5.28
CA HIS A 106 -1.30 -11.06 -6.04
C HIS A 106 -1.35 -10.66 -7.53
N PRO A 107 -0.25 -10.77 -8.29
CA PRO A 107 -0.21 -10.42 -9.72
C PRO A 107 -1.24 -11.18 -10.57
N ASP A 108 -1.64 -12.36 -10.09
CA ASP A 108 -2.66 -13.22 -10.68
C ASP A 108 -4.08 -12.67 -10.54
N VAL A 109 -4.32 -11.70 -9.64
CA VAL A 109 -5.63 -11.06 -9.48
C VAL A 109 -5.84 -10.10 -10.65
N PRO A 110 -6.94 -10.21 -11.41
CA PRO A 110 -7.25 -9.28 -12.50
C PRO A 110 -7.47 -7.87 -11.95
N GLU A 111 -7.05 -6.84 -12.70
CA GLU A 111 -7.10 -5.44 -12.26
C GLU A 111 -8.50 -4.97 -11.85
N ASP A 112 -9.55 -5.51 -12.48
CA ASP A 112 -10.95 -5.27 -12.14
C ASP A 112 -11.31 -5.67 -10.70
N ASP A 113 -10.62 -6.67 -10.15
CA ASP A 113 -10.88 -7.20 -8.81
C ASP A 113 -9.93 -6.60 -7.74
N ARG A 114 -8.93 -5.81 -8.16
CA ARG A 114 -7.99 -5.08 -7.28
C ARG A 114 -8.63 -3.81 -6.70
N THR A 115 -9.85 -3.91 -6.22
CA THR A 115 -10.58 -2.77 -5.66
C THR A 115 -10.17 -2.52 -4.20
N PHE A 116 -9.83 -1.27 -3.92
CA PHE A 116 -9.53 -0.80 -2.56
C PHE A 116 -10.38 0.44 -2.25
N PRO A 117 -11.03 0.54 -1.07
CA PRO A 117 -11.03 -0.44 0.03
C PRO A 117 -11.81 -1.72 -0.33
N PRO A 118 -11.49 -2.88 0.30
CA PRO A 118 -12.29 -4.08 0.12
C PRO A 118 -13.74 -3.80 0.53
N ARG A 119 -14.72 -4.24 -0.27
CA ARG A 119 -16.14 -4.08 0.07
C ARG A 119 -16.40 -4.79 1.41
N PRO A 120 -17.18 -4.18 2.34
CA PRO A 120 -17.53 -4.79 3.62
C PRO A 120 -18.37 -6.05 3.46
#